data_AF-A0A2S4K8E4-F1
#
_entry.id   AF-A0A2S4K8E4-F1
#
_cell.length_a   1.000
_cell.length_b   1.000
_cell.length_c   1.000
_cell.angle_alpha   90.00
_cell.angle_beta   90.00
_cell.angle_gamma   90.00
#
_symmetry.space_group_name_H-M   'P 1'
#
loop_
_entity.id
_entity.type
_entity.pdbx_description
1 polymer ?
#
loop_
_entity_poly.entity_id
_entity_poly.type
_entity_poly.pdbx_seq_one_letter_code
_entity_poly.pdbx_strand_id
1 'polypeptide(L)'
;MPTTNQSVVDFFAPHPVVLAMPDYGDAPKFALVIDDMQITDPTLSACGRFTVDPQEVYGLSPAQVDGLQSINKLLEDAVQDAINAGCFRIQNALGIATGDTAGVHFAFGPALNAITQIFGEYMLFEIKTEQALMTKPTVLG
;
A
#
# COMPACT_ATOMS: atom_id res chain seq x y z
N MET A 1 -3.14 19.70 9.59
CA MET A 1 -2.07 18.80 9.14
C MET A 1 -1.51 18.11 10.38
N PRO A 2 -1.45 16.77 10.44
CA PRO A 2 -0.81 16.12 11.57
C PRO A 2 0.68 16.46 11.53
N THR A 3 1.10 17.30 12.47
CA THR A 3 2.50 17.54 12.81
C THR A 3 2.96 16.47 13.81
N THR A 4 4.26 16.22 13.80
CA THR A 4 5.04 15.41 14.76
C THR A 4 4.88 13.89 14.69
N ASN A 5 5.79 13.25 13.93
CA ASN A 5 6.61 12.10 14.34
C ASN A 5 5.95 10.88 15.00
N GLN A 6 4.64 10.67 14.81
CA GLN A 6 4.08 9.34 15.01
C GLN A 6 4.56 8.51 13.81
N SER A 7 5.43 7.53 14.07
CA SER A 7 5.82 6.58 13.05
C SER A 7 4.57 6.01 12.40
N VAL A 8 4.54 5.92 11.06
CA VAL A 8 3.48 5.23 10.29
C VAL A 8 3.23 3.81 10.84
N VAL A 9 4.21 3.28 11.56
CA VAL A 9 4.24 2.03 12.30
C VAL A 9 3.32 2.00 13.54
N ASP A 10 3.49 2.93 14.48
CA ASP A 10 2.70 2.95 15.73
C ASP A 10 1.23 3.28 15.43
N PHE A 11 1.03 3.96 14.31
CA PHE A 11 -0.27 4.38 13.82
C PHE A 11 -1.25 3.21 13.64
N PHE A 12 -0.78 2.03 13.25
CA PHE A 12 -1.62 0.87 12.98
C PHE A 12 -1.71 -0.12 14.14
N ALA A 13 -0.97 0.10 15.23
CA ALA A 13 -1.03 -0.79 16.39
C ALA A 13 -2.47 -0.87 16.97
N PRO A 14 -2.90 -2.07 17.44
CA PRO A 14 -2.15 -3.32 17.54
C PRO A 14 -2.15 -4.17 16.25
N HIS A 15 -2.74 -3.70 15.16
CA HIS A 15 -2.97 -4.49 13.96
C HIS A 15 -1.71 -4.55 13.07
N PRO A 16 -1.19 -5.75 12.76
CA PRO A 16 -0.09 -5.89 11.81
C PRO A 16 -0.49 -5.37 10.42
N VAL A 17 0.42 -4.62 9.79
CA VAL A 17 0.31 -4.24 8.39
C VAL A 17 0.97 -5.31 7.52
N VAL A 18 0.26 -5.78 6.49
CA VAL A 18 0.74 -6.76 5.51
C VAL A 18 0.48 -6.28 4.09
N LEU A 19 1.21 -6.82 3.13
CA LEU A 19 0.87 -6.69 1.71
C LEU A 19 -0.06 -7.86 1.35
N ALA A 20 -1.33 -7.55 1.11
CA ALA A 20 -2.32 -8.51 0.66
C ALA A 20 -2.17 -8.75 -0.85
N MET A 21 -2.19 -10.03 -1.21
CA MET A 21 -2.17 -10.50 -2.59
C MET A 21 -3.60 -10.94 -2.92
N PRO A 22 -4.45 -10.09 -3.52
CA PRO A 22 -5.82 -10.46 -3.83
C PRO A 22 -5.86 -11.60 -4.85
N ASP A 23 -6.87 -12.46 -4.74
CA ASP A 23 -7.11 -13.50 -5.72
C ASP A 23 -7.54 -12.89 -7.06
N TYR A 24 -6.88 -13.30 -8.15
CA TYR A 24 -7.18 -12.98 -9.55
C TYR A 24 -7.45 -11.50 -9.89
N GLY A 25 -6.50 -10.88 -10.59
CA GLY A 25 -6.74 -9.69 -11.43
C GLY A 25 -6.48 -8.35 -10.74
N ASP A 26 -6.63 -8.27 -9.42
CA ASP A 26 -6.37 -7.05 -8.67
C ASP A 26 -4.88 -6.88 -8.33
N ALA A 27 -4.43 -5.63 -8.27
CA ALA A 27 -3.08 -5.31 -7.83
C ALA A 27 -2.95 -5.48 -6.31
N PRO A 28 -1.75 -5.87 -5.80
CA PRO A 28 -1.49 -5.96 -4.36
C PRO A 28 -1.79 -4.64 -3.63
N LYS A 29 -2.29 -4.76 -2.39
CA LYS A 29 -2.64 -3.63 -1.52
C LYS A 29 -2.20 -3.91 -0.08
N PHE A 30 -1.92 -2.85 0.66
CA PHE A 30 -1.75 -2.96 2.10
C PHE A 30 -3.06 -3.32 2.79
N ALA A 31 -2.97 -4.18 3.79
CA ALA A 31 -4.06 -4.63 4.63
C ALA A 31 -3.66 -4.60 6.11
N LEU A 32 -4.66 -4.46 6.98
CA LEU A 32 -4.53 -4.70 8.40
C LEU A 32 -4.98 -6.13 8.72
N VAL A 33 -4.22 -6.83 9.55
CA VAL A 33 -4.59 -8.17 10.04
C VAL A 33 -5.46 -8.03 11.29
N ILE A 34 -6.72 -8.45 11.18
CA ILE A 34 -7.73 -8.37 12.24
C ILE A 34 -8.45 -9.71 12.29
N ASP A 35 -8.38 -10.39 13.43
CA ASP A 35 -8.95 -11.74 13.62
C ASP A 35 -8.58 -12.71 12.48
N ASP A 36 -7.29 -12.76 12.13
CA ASP A 36 -6.70 -13.54 11.03
C ASP A 36 -7.20 -13.18 9.61
N MET A 37 -7.96 -12.10 9.45
CA MET A 37 -8.42 -11.58 8.17
C MET A 37 -7.57 -10.41 7.69
N GLN A 38 -7.34 -10.32 6.37
CA GLN A 38 -6.64 -9.19 5.74
C GLN A 38 -7.66 -8.16 5.25
N ILE A 39 -7.78 -7.06 6.00
CA ILE A 39 -8.73 -5.98 5.68
C ILE A 39 -8.03 -4.92 4.84
N THR A 40 -8.35 -4.86 3.55
CA THR A 40 -7.82 -3.87 2.58
C THR A 40 -8.71 -2.63 2.48
N ASP A 41 -10.01 -2.76 2.74
CA ASP A 41 -10.98 -1.67 2.85
C ASP A 41 -11.81 -1.82 4.14
N PRO A 42 -11.49 -1.06 5.19
CA PRO A 42 -12.20 -1.12 6.47
C PRO A 42 -13.66 -0.66 6.41
N THR A 43 -14.07 0.03 5.34
CA THR A 43 -15.45 0.51 5.18
C THR A 43 -16.39 -0.57 4.64
N LEU A 44 -15.83 -1.73 4.30
CA LEU A 44 -16.55 -2.91 3.84
C LEU A 44 -16.39 -4.06 4.83
N SER A 45 -17.39 -4.93 4.90
CA SER A 45 -17.33 -6.23 5.59
C SER A 45 -16.14 -7.04 5.07
N ALA A 46 -15.60 -7.98 5.84
CA ALA A 46 -14.40 -8.73 5.46
C ALA A 46 -14.53 -9.50 4.14
N CYS A 47 -15.76 -9.82 3.70
CA CYS A 47 -16.04 -10.41 2.38
C CYS A 47 -16.18 -9.38 1.24
N GLY A 48 -15.95 -8.09 1.49
CA GLY A 48 -15.98 -6.98 0.54
C GLY A 48 -17.38 -6.57 0.05
N ARG A 49 -18.48 -7.05 0.65
CA ARG A 49 -19.83 -6.93 0.06
C ARG A 49 -20.75 -5.89 0.68
N PHE A 50 -20.59 -5.62 1.97
CA PHE A 50 -21.51 -4.76 2.72
C PHE A 50 -20.76 -3.59 3.32
N THR A 51 -21.32 -2.39 3.21
CA THR A 51 -20.80 -1.23 3.95
C THR A 51 -20.95 -1.47 5.45
N VAL A 52 -19.91 -1.19 6.21
CA VAL A 52 -19.87 -1.32 7.66
C VAL A 52 -19.26 -0.08 8.30
N ASP A 53 -19.55 0.12 9.59
CA ASP A 53 -18.79 1.07 10.40
C ASP A 53 -17.45 0.41 10.83
N PRO A 54 -16.29 0.97 10.45
CA PRO A 54 -14.99 0.38 10.77
C PRO A 54 -14.70 0.31 12.27
N GLN A 55 -15.21 1.26 13.05
CA GLN A 55 -15.00 1.33 14.49
C GLN A 55 -15.83 0.26 15.21
N GLU A 56 -17.07 0.03 14.77
CA GLU A 56 -17.95 -0.99 15.36
C GLU A 56 -17.55 -2.42 14.99
N VAL A 57 -17.11 -2.66 13.74
CA VAL A 57 -16.82 -4.02 13.24
C VAL A 57 -15.36 -4.42 13.47
N TYR A 58 -14.41 -3.50 13.27
CA TYR A 58 -12.98 -3.81 13.31
C TYR A 58 -12.22 -3.13 14.45
N GLY A 59 -12.90 -2.27 15.23
CA GLY A 59 -12.24 -1.48 16.27
C GLY A 59 -11.31 -0.40 15.73
N LEU A 60 -11.39 -0.07 14.43
CA LEU A 60 -10.48 0.87 13.79
C LEU A 60 -10.96 2.31 13.97
N SER A 61 -10.06 3.15 14.45
CA SER A 61 -10.28 4.60 14.51
C SER A 61 -10.33 5.22 13.11
N PRO A 62 -11.00 6.38 12.94
CA PRO A 62 -10.98 7.10 11.66
C PRO A 62 -9.57 7.39 11.15
N ALA A 63 -8.64 7.69 12.04
CA ALA A 63 -7.24 7.88 11.68
C ALA A 63 -6.65 6.61 11.05
N GLN A 64 -6.81 5.44 11.67
CA GLN A 64 -6.31 4.17 11.13
C GLN A 64 -6.89 3.87 9.74
N VAL A 65 -8.17 4.16 9.52
CA VAL A 65 -8.82 4.02 8.21
C VAL A 65 -8.18 4.96 7.18
N ASP A 66 -8.06 6.25 7.51
CA ASP A 66 -7.44 7.26 6.64
C ASP A 66 -5.98 6.92 6.31
N GLY A 67 -5.22 6.40 7.28
CA GLY A 67 -3.83 6.02 7.06
C GLY A 67 -3.72 4.80 6.15
N LEU A 68 -4.58 3.79 6.30
CA LEU A 68 -4.57 2.62 5.40
C LEU A 68 -4.89 3.03 3.96
N GLN A 69 -5.87 3.91 3.78
CA GLN A 69 -6.20 4.48 2.47
C GLN A 69 -5.02 5.30 1.92
N SER A 70 -4.36 6.10 2.76
CA SER A 70 -3.23 6.93 2.37
C SER A 70 -2.02 6.10 1.91
N ILE A 71 -1.67 5.03 2.61
CA ILE A 71 -0.54 4.17 2.21
C ILE A 71 -0.84 3.38 0.92
N ASN A 72 -2.09 2.97 0.72
CA ASN A 72 -2.50 2.32 -0.52
C ASN A 72 -2.46 3.29 -1.70
N LYS A 73 -2.93 4.52 -1.51
CA LYS A 73 -2.83 5.57 -2.52
C LYS A 73 -1.37 5.92 -2.85
N LEU A 74 -0.50 5.98 -1.84
CA LEU A 74 0.93 6.20 -2.03
C LEU A 74 1.57 5.08 -2.87
N LEU A 75 1.22 3.83 -2.60
CA LEU A 75 1.70 2.69 -3.41
C LEU A 75 1.25 2.82 -4.87
N GLU A 76 -0.03 3.12 -5.10
CA GLU A 76 -0.57 3.33 -6.45
C GLU A 76 0.15 4.47 -7.19
N ASP A 77 0.38 5.59 -6.52
CA ASP A 77 1.08 6.75 -7.10
C ASP A 77 2.55 6.42 -7.42
N ALA A 78 3.27 5.78 -6.49
CA ALA A 78 4.67 5.41 -6.69
C ALA A 78 4.85 4.44 -7.87
N VAL A 79 3.93 3.50 -8.04
CA VAL A 79 3.92 2.57 -9.17
C VAL A 79 3.69 3.31 -10.49
N GLN A 80 2.73 4.22 -10.54
CA GLN A 80 2.46 5.00 -11.75
C GLN A 80 3.62 5.92 -12.10
N ASP A 81 4.25 6.56 -11.11
CA ASP A 81 5.44 7.38 -11.31
C ASP A 81 6.59 6.57 -11.92
N ALA A 82 6.83 5.36 -11.42
CA ALA A 82 7.86 4.45 -11.93
C ALA A 82 7.58 4.01 -13.38
N ILE A 83 6.34 3.62 -13.67
CA ILE A 83 5.90 3.23 -15.03
C ILE A 83 6.07 4.40 -15.99
N ASN A 84 5.58 5.58 -15.62
CA ASN A 84 5.64 6.79 -16.45
C ASN A 84 7.09 7.19 -16.74
N ALA A 85 7.95 7.22 -15.73
CA ALA A 85 9.36 7.55 -15.89
C ALA A 85 10.10 6.53 -16.78
N GLY A 86 9.85 5.24 -16.58
CA GLY A 86 10.44 4.16 -17.37
C GLY A 86 10.01 4.21 -18.83
N CYS A 87 8.70 4.34 -19.08
CA CYS A 87 8.14 4.40 -20.43
C CYS A 87 8.60 5.63 -21.19
N PHE A 88 8.60 6.80 -20.55
CA PHE A 88 9.08 8.04 -21.17
C PHE A 88 10.53 7.92 -21.64
N ARG A 89 11.40 7.32 -20.81
CA ARG A 89 12.81 7.11 -21.18
C ARG A 89 12.96 6.20 -22.39
N ILE A 90 12.22 5.09 -22.44
CA ILE A 90 12.26 4.12 -23.55
C ILE A 90 11.71 4.77 -24.83
N GLN A 91 10.57 5.44 -24.74
CA GLN A 91 9.92 6.09 -25.88
C GLN A 91 10.81 7.17 -26.50
N ASN A 92 11.43 8.02 -25.68
CA ASN A 92 12.39 9.02 -26.16
C ASN A 92 13.58 8.38 -26.88
N ALA A 93 14.14 7.29 -26.33
CA ALA A 93 15.26 6.60 -26.94
C ALA A 93 14.89 5.93 -28.28
N LEU A 94 13.64 5.51 -28.44
CA LEU A 94 13.12 4.87 -29.65
C LEU A 94 12.48 5.85 -30.66
N GLY A 95 12.42 7.15 -30.34
CA GLY A 95 11.74 8.15 -31.17
C GLY A 95 10.21 7.98 -31.23
N ILE A 96 9.61 7.35 -30.22
CA ILE A 96 8.16 7.18 -30.09
C ILE A 96 7.58 8.42 -29.44
N ALA A 97 6.61 9.07 -30.10
CA ALA A 97 6.07 10.36 -29.66
C ALA A 97 4.90 10.27 -28.67
N THR A 98 4.22 9.12 -28.57
CA THR A 98 3.03 8.95 -27.73
C THR A 98 3.14 7.78 -26.75
N GLY A 99 2.39 7.89 -25.65
CA GLY A 99 2.35 6.91 -24.56
C GLY A 99 1.33 5.79 -24.72
N ASP A 100 0.62 5.72 -25.85
CA ASP A 100 -0.60 4.89 -25.98
C ASP A 100 -0.32 3.40 -25.73
N THR A 101 0.80 2.88 -26.24
CA THR A 101 1.20 1.49 -26.03
C THR A 101 1.61 1.21 -24.58
N ALA A 102 2.20 2.18 -23.89
CA ALA A 102 2.53 2.03 -22.47
C ALA A 102 1.25 1.98 -21.63
N GLY A 103 0.29 2.85 -21.93
CA GLY A 103 -1.04 2.82 -21.31
C GLY A 103 -1.69 1.45 -21.46
N VAL A 104 -1.72 0.88 -22.67
CA VAL A 104 -2.30 -0.45 -22.90
C VAL A 104 -1.52 -1.57 -22.18
N HIS A 105 -0.18 -1.50 -22.17
CA HIS A 105 0.65 -2.56 -21.59
C HIS A 105 0.56 -2.61 -20.06
N PHE A 106 0.43 -1.46 -19.40
CA PHE A 106 0.41 -1.34 -17.95
C PHE A 106 -0.96 -0.98 -17.35
N ALA A 107 -2.03 -0.88 -18.15
CA ALA A 107 -3.36 -0.49 -17.66
C ALA A 107 -3.93 -1.46 -16.61
N PHE A 108 -3.68 -2.76 -16.76
CA PHE A 108 -4.19 -3.78 -15.86
C PHE A 108 -3.42 -5.10 -16.02
N GLY A 109 -3.57 -5.99 -15.04
CA GLY A 109 -3.13 -7.36 -15.15
C GLY A 109 -1.67 -7.59 -14.73
N PRO A 110 -1.02 -8.66 -15.23
CA PRO A 110 0.20 -9.19 -14.63
C PRO A 110 1.38 -8.21 -14.54
N ALA A 111 1.55 -7.33 -15.54
CA ALA A 111 2.65 -6.38 -15.56
C ALA A 111 2.51 -5.31 -14.47
N LEU A 112 1.32 -4.70 -14.35
CA LEU A 112 1.03 -3.75 -13.27
C LEU A 112 1.17 -4.43 -11.92
N ASN A 113 0.57 -5.61 -11.75
CA ASN A 113 0.58 -6.34 -10.48
C ASN A 113 2.01 -6.69 -10.03
N ALA A 114 2.90 -7.06 -10.95
CA ALA A 114 4.30 -7.35 -10.64
C ALA A 114 5.05 -6.10 -10.14
N ILE A 115 4.85 -4.95 -10.78
CA ILE A 115 5.49 -3.69 -10.35
C ILE A 115 4.91 -3.26 -9.00
N THR A 116 3.60 -3.33 -8.82
CA THR A 116 2.94 -3.03 -7.54
C THR A 116 3.43 -3.94 -6.43
N GLN A 117 3.63 -5.23 -6.70
CA GLN A 117 4.20 -6.16 -5.73
C GLN A 117 5.60 -5.72 -5.29
N ILE A 118 6.50 -5.40 -6.24
CA ILE A 118 7.88 -4.99 -5.93
C ILE A 118 7.91 -3.73 -5.06
N PHE A 119 7.11 -2.72 -5.42
CA PHE A 119 7.04 -1.47 -4.65
C PHE A 119 6.37 -1.68 -3.30
N GLY A 120 5.32 -2.51 -3.23
CA GLY A 120 4.64 -2.87 -1.99
C GLY A 120 5.55 -3.63 -1.02
N GLU A 121 6.34 -4.58 -1.52
CA GLU A 121 7.34 -5.31 -0.73
C GLU A 121 8.42 -4.37 -0.19
N TYR A 122 8.90 -3.43 -1.00
CA TYR A 122 9.87 -2.42 -0.56
C TYR A 122 9.27 -1.49 0.52
N MET A 123 8.07 -0.96 0.31
CA MET A 123 7.38 -0.15 1.30
C MET A 123 7.13 -0.92 2.60
N LEU A 124 6.74 -2.20 2.52
CA LEU A 124 6.56 -3.05 3.69
C LEU A 124 7.88 -3.28 4.44
N PHE A 125 8.98 -3.44 3.71
CA PHE A 125 10.32 -3.57 4.29
C PHE A 125 10.73 -2.30 5.06
N GLU A 126 10.50 -1.11 4.50
CA GLU A 126 10.77 0.17 5.17
C GLU A 126 9.92 0.31 6.45
N ILE A 127 8.61 0.04 6.36
CA ILE A 127 7.71 0.05 7.52
C ILE A 127 8.23 -0.88 8.61
N LYS A 128 8.55 -2.15 8.28
CA LYS A 128 9.05 -3.15 9.23
C LYS A 128 10.38 -2.76 9.87
N THR A 129 11.28 -2.17 9.08
CA THR A 129 12.59 -1.72 9.54
C THR A 129 12.45 -0.62 10.59
N GLU A 130 11.58 0.36 10.34
CA GLU A 130 11.27 1.42 11.31
C GLU A 130 10.66 0.86 12.62
N GLN A 131 9.77 -0.15 12.57
CA GLN A 131 9.25 -0.78 13.80
C GLN A 131 10.36 -1.45 14.62
N ALA A 132 11.29 -2.13 13.96
CA ALA A 132 12.40 -2.81 14.62
C ALA A 132 13.38 -1.83 15.27
N LEU A 133 13.55 -0.62 14.71
CA LEU A 133 14.40 0.42 15.29
C LEU A 133 13.77 1.02 16.55
N MET A 134 12.44 1.19 16.57
CA MET A 134 11.72 1.80 17.71
C MET A 134 11.56 0.86 18.91
N THR A 135 11.61 -0.45 18.68
CA THR A 135 11.47 -1.47 19.74
C THR A 135 12.79 -1.84 20.42
N LYS A 136 13.95 -1.34 19.94
CA LYS A 136 15.24 -1.56 20.60
C LYS A 136 15.33 -0.72 21.88
N PRO A 137 15.58 -1.32 23.07
CA PRO A 137 15.85 -0.56 24.27
C PRO A 137 17.11 0.28 24.06
N THR A 138 17.02 1.58 24.33
CA THR A 138 18.23 2.41 24.45
C THR A 138 19.02 1.88 25.62
N VAL A 139 20.12 1.17 25.33
CA VAL A 139 21.08 0.79 26.36
C VAL A 139 21.78 2.08 26.77
N LEU A 140 21.28 2.73 27.82
CA LEU A 140 22.01 3.77 28.53
C LEU A 140 23.17 3.07 29.24
N GLY A 141 24.34 3.10 28.59
CA GLY A 141 25.63 2.77 29.21
C GLY A 141 26.16 3.93 30.04
#